data_AF-A0A3M7C371-F1
#
_entry.id   AF-A0A3M7C371-F1
#
_cell.length_a   1.000
_cell.length_b   1.000
_cell.length_c   1.000
_cell.angle_alpha   90.00
_cell.angle_beta   90.00
_cell.angle_gamma   90.00
#
_symmetry.space_group_name_H-M   'P 1'
#
loop_
_entity.id
_entity.type
_entity.pdbx_description
1 polymer ?
#
loop_
_entity_poly.entity_id
_entity_poly.type
_entity_poly.pdbx_seq_one_letter_code
_entity_poly.pdbx_strand_id
1 'polypeptide(L)'
;MPWGSLPLERFVLAKWATLATDDPDHRRHQLAQQFTAIGHSGRVMHVAGSFRAPDTDLPPQADWESILAPLRTDFQRQLASPSSFQPEGFTCFGIIWLRTCYDEGTAGAHQRLLNELNEEMALEVDQNILDDAALYDYGDDWCRIFEVVPERLFKETLDEMSGEMPNELDARTTDTYEARIREEKQDPDINAASDTKALSRATINFHFWAVHNYLFVADRVAFETGRALLVFFDDCGRTVRQSRIRPELGGPFAGDWFEGIIHETNEFVEAEIGPDYLPGGTCGPPYAM
;
A
#
# COMPACT_ATOMS: atom_id res chain seq x y z
N MET A 1 -15.09 -14.60 9.08
CA MET A 1 -15.38 -14.18 7.69
C MET A 1 -15.36 -15.41 6.78
N PRO A 2 -16.36 -15.64 5.90
CA PRO A 2 -16.35 -16.79 4.98
C PRO A 2 -15.15 -16.75 4.02
N TRP A 3 -14.58 -17.90 3.66
CA TRP A 3 -13.53 -17.96 2.63
C TRP A 3 -14.05 -17.49 1.28
N GLY A 4 -13.19 -16.84 0.49
CA GLY A 4 -13.54 -16.29 -0.81
C GLY A 4 -14.34 -14.99 -0.75
N SER A 5 -14.44 -14.31 0.40
CA SER A 5 -15.14 -13.03 0.49
C SER A 5 -14.25 -11.83 0.19
N LEU A 6 -12.92 -12.01 0.15
CA LEU A 6 -11.96 -10.92 -0.06
C LEU A 6 -11.48 -10.87 -1.52
N PRO A 7 -11.13 -9.68 -2.06
CA PRO A 7 -10.68 -9.52 -3.44
C PRO A 7 -9.48 -10.40 -3.82
N LEU A 8 -8.45 -10.45 -2.97
CA LEU A 8 -7.27 -11.29 -3.18
C LEU A 8 -7.66 -12.78 -3.20
N GLU A 9 -8.47 -13.22 -2.24
CA GLU A 9 -8.92 -14.62 -2.17
C GLU A 9 -9.65 -15.03 -3.45
N ARG A 10 -10.55 -14.16 -3.96
CA ARG A 10 -11.23 -14.39 -5.23
C ARG A 10 -10.28 -14.47 -6.42
N PHE A 11 -9.25 -13.62 -6.44
CA PHE A 11 -8.23 -13.66 -7.49
C PHE A 11 -7.45 -14.97 -7.47
N VAL A 12 -7.00 -15.39 -6.28
CA VAL A 12 -6.27 -16.64 -6.08
C VAL A 12 -7.11 -17.83 -6.52
N LEU A 13 -8.37 -17.91 -6.09
CA LEU A 13 -9.27 -18.99 -6.49
C LEU A 13 -9.49 -19.03 -8.01
N ALA A 14 -9.77 -17.88 -8.63
CA ALA A 14 -10.02 -17.79 -10.07
C ALA A 14 -8.80 -18.16 -10.93
N LYS A 15 -7.59 -17.94 -10.41
CA LYS A 15 -6.33 -18.20 -11.11
C LYS A 15 -5.63 -19.47 -10.62
N TRP A 16 -6.17 -20.18 -9.63
CA TRP A 16 -5.51 -21.29 -8.95
C TRP A 16 -5.03 -22.39 -9.91
N ALA A 17 -5.86 -22.75 -10.89
CA ALA A 17 -5.57 -23.79 -11.87
C ALA A 17 -4.72 -23.30 -13.06
N THR A 18 -4.49 -21.99 -13.18
CA THR A 18 -3.77 -21.40 -14.33
C THR A 18 -2.25 -21.49 -14.21
N LEU A 19 -1.75 -21.69 -12.99
CA LEU A 19 -0.32 -21.89 -12.72
C LEU A 19 -0.01 -23.38 -12.60
N ALA A 20 0.99 -23.82 -13.37
CA ALA A 20 1.45 -25.21 -13.39
C ALA A 20 2.47 -25.54 -12.29
N THR A 21 2.71 -24.65 -11.32
CA THR A 21 3.68 -24.85 -10.24
C THR A 21 3.24 -25.98 -9.31
N ASP A 22 4.08 -27.00 -9.11
CA ASP A 22 3.77 -28.14 -8.23
C ASP A 22 3.77 -27.79 -6.73
N ASP A 23 4.35 -26.66 -6.34
CA ASP A 23 4.36 -26.14 -4.97
C ASP A 23 3.17 -25.20 -4.72
N PRO A 24 2.18 -25.58 -3.88
CA PRO A 24 1.04 -24.75 -3.54
C PRO A 24 1.43 -23.45 -2.83
N ASP A 25 2.48 -23.43 -2.02
CA ASP A 25 2.89 -22.24 -1.28
C ASP A 25 3.47 -21.20 -2.24
N HIS A 26 4.41 -21.61 -3.10
CA HIS A 26 4.92 -20.76 -4.16
C HIS A 26 3.82 -20.24 -5.08
N ARG A 27 2.83 -21.09 -5.41
CA ARG A 27 1.67 -20.69 -6.23
C ARG A 27 0.86 -19.57 -5.58
N ARG A 28 0.58 -19.65 -4.26
CA ARG A 28 -0.15 -18.60 -3.53
C ARG A 28 0.60 -17.27 -3.58
N HIS A 29 1.91 -17.27 -3.28
CA HIS A 29 2.74 -16.07 -3.33
C HIS A 29 2.76 -15.45 -4.73
N GLN A 30 2.93 -16.27 -5.77
CA GLN A 30 2.96 -15.78 -7.15
C GLN A 30 1.63 -15.13 -7.56
N LEU A 31 0.49 -15.70 -7.16
CA LEU A 31 -0.83 -15.12 -7.44
C LEU A 31 -1.08 -13.83 -6.66
N ALA A 32 -0.62 -13.76 -5.41
CA ALA A 32 -0.71 -12.55 -4.61
C ALA A 32 0.14 -11.41 -5.22
N GLN A 33 1.36 -11.71 -5.65
CA GLN A 33 2.22 -10.75 -6.35
C GLN A 33 1.59 -10.27 -7.67
N GLN A 34 0.96 -11.18 -8.44
CA GLN A 34 0.22 -10.80 -9.64
C GLN A 34 -0.96 -9.87 -9.33
N PHE A 35 -1.70 -10.13 -8.25
CA PHE A 35 -2.81 -9.28 -7.81
C PHE A 35 -2.35 -7.90 -7.34
N THR A 36 -1.17 -7.80 -6.74
CA THR A 36 -0.56 -6.51 -6.40
C THR A 36 -0.09 -5.76 -7.65
N ALA A 37 0.53 -6.46 -8.59
CA ALA A 37 1.10 -5.87 -9.80
C ALA A 37 0.06 -5.36 -10.83
N ILE A 38 -1.20 -5.81 -10.79
CA ILE A 38 -2.24 -5.33 -11.73
C ILE A 38 -2.71 -3.90 -11.47
N GLY A 39 -2.30 -3.27 -10.36
CA GLY A 39 -2.64 -1.89 -10.02
C GLY A 39 -4.10 -1.69 -9.61
N HIS A 40 -4.47 -0.46 -9.26
CA HIS A 40 -5.79 -0.10 -8.74
C HIS A 40 -6.89 -0.44 -9.75
N SER A 41 -6.79 0.08 -10.98
CA SER A 41 -7.78 -0.14 -12.04
C SER A 41 -7.99 -1.63 -12.34
N GLY A 42 -6.90 -2.42 -12.36
CA GLY A 42 -6.97 -3.87 -12.54
C GLY A 42 -7.70 -4.55 -11.38
N ARG A 43 -7.42 -4.15 -10.13
CA ARG A 43 -8.11 -4.68 -8.94
C ARG A 43 -9.59 -4.31 -8.91
N VAL A 44 -9.97 -3.08 -9.24
CA VAL A 44 -11.38 -2.65 -9.32
C VAL A 44 -12.14 -3.49 -10.35
N MET A 45 -11.57 -3.65 -11.56
CA MET A 45 -12.18 -4.48 -12.61
C MET A 45 -12.31 -5.94 -12.17
N HIS A 46 -11.30 -6.49 -11.48
CA HIS A 46 -11.35 -7.83 -10.91
C HIS A 46 -12.49 -7.97 -9.89
N VAL A 47 -12.64 -7.01 -8.97
CA VAL A 47 -13.72 -7.01 -7.96
C VAL A 47 -15.09 -6.93 -8.64
N ALA A 48 -15.26 -5.98 -9.57
CA ALA A 48 -16.52 -5.80 -10.30
C ALA A 48 -16.94 -7.07 -11.06
N GLY A 49 -15.99 -7.78 -11.68
CA GLY A 49 -16.27 -9.03 -12.39
C GLY A 49 -16.48 -10.24 -11.48
N SER A 50 -15.58 -10.46 -10.53
CA SER A 50 -15.49 -11.72 -9.77
C SER A 50 -16.59 -11.91 -8.74
N PHE A 51 -17.17 -10.83 -8.23
CA PHE A 51 -18.27 -10.90 -7.25
C PHE A 51 -19.66 -10.83 -7.89
N ARG A 52 -19.75 -10.53 -9.20
CA ARG A 52 -21.02 -10.49 -9.96
C ARG A 52 -21.25 -11.76 -10.77
N ALA A 53 -20.20 -12.47 -11.17
CA ALA A 53 -20.29 -13.71 -11.92
C ALA A 53 -20.57 -14.92 -10.99
N PRO A 54 -21.25 -15.96 -11.48
CA PRO A 54 -21.43 -17.20 -10.72
C PRO A 54 -20.10 -17.93 -10.53
N ASP A 55 -19.96 -18.63 -9.41
CA ASP A 55 -18.73 -19.33 -8.97
C ASP A 55 -18.40 -20.60 -9.79
N THR A 56 -18.94 -20.75 -11.00
CA THR A 56 -18.85 -21.98 -11.80
C THR A 56 -17.44 -22.33 -12.25
N ASP A 57 -16.55 -21.35 -12.36
CA ASP A 57 -15.16 -21.53 -12.79
C ASP A 57 -14.16 -21.56 -11.61
N LEU A 58 -14.66 -21.54 -10.38
CA LEU A 58 -13.84 -21.61 -9.17
C LEU A 58 -13.63 -23.06 -8.73
N PRO A 59 -12.56 -23.35 -7.97
CA PRO A 59 -12.42 -24.62 -7.27
C PRO A 59 -13.68 -24.92 -6.43
N PRO A 60 -14.00 -26.20 -6.18
CA PRO A 60 -15.08 -26.57 -5.26
C PRO A 60 -14.95 -25.84 -3.92
N GLN A 61 -16.06 -25.33 -3.38
CA GLN A 61 -16.04 -24.55 -2.14
C GLN A 61 -15.42 -25.30 -0.95
N ALA A 62 -15.50 -26.64 -0.95
CA ALA A 62 -14.86 -27.50 0.05
C ALA A 62 -13.31 -27.37 0.06
N ASP A 63 -12.71 -26.94 -1.05
CA ASP A 63 -11.26 -26.82 -1.18
C ASP A 63 -10.75 -25.42 -0.78
N TRP A 64 -11.64 -24.42 -0.66
CA TRP A 64 -11.25 -23.01 -0.51
C TRP A 64 -10.40 -22.76 0.73
N GLU A 65 -10.77 -23.33 1.87
CA GLU A 65 -10.00 -23.18 3.10
C GLU A 65 -8.59 -23.76 2.96
N SER A 66 -8.43 -24.92 2.34
CA SER A 66 -7.12 -25.54 2.11
C SER A 66 -6.23 -24.71 1.17
N ILE A 67 -6.86 -24.02 0.22
CA ILE A 67 -6.18 -23.14 -0.74
C ILE A 67 -5.84 -21.80 -0.08
N LEU A 68 -6.69 -21.24 0.77
CA LEU A 68 -6.55 -19.85 1.21
C LEU A 68 -5.95 -19.70 2.62
N ALA A 69 -6.19 -20.63 3.53
CA ALA A 69 -5.71 -20.52 4.92
C ALA A 69 -4.18 -20.38 5.04
N PRO A 70 -3.35 -21.05 4.22
CA PRO A 70 -1.91 -20.86 4.27
C PRO A 70 -1.42 -19.51 3.72
N LEU A 71 -2.23 -18.82 2.89
CA LEU A 71 -1.86 -17.50 2.37
C LEU A 71 -2.02 -16.41 3.43
N ARG A 72 -3.07 -16.51 4.26
CA ARG A 72 -3.48 -15.41 5.14
C ARG A 72 -4.13 -15.93 6.41
N THR A 73 -3.68 -15.44 7.55
CA THR A 73 -4.28 -15.73 8.86
C THR A 73 -5.64 -15.06 9.01
N ASP A 74 -6.47 -15.55 9.93
CA ASP A 74 -7.76 -14.90 10.22
C ASP A 74 -7.62 -13.45 10.71
N PHE A 75 -6.51 -13.11 11.39
CA PHE A 75 -6.20 -11.73 11.78
C PHE A 75 -5.97 -10.84 10.54
N GLN A 76 -5.10 -11.27 9.62
CA GLN A 76 -4.86 -10.53 8.38
C GLN A 76 -6.12 -10.44 7.50
N ARG A 77 -7.01 -11.43 7.55
CA ARG A 77 -8.32 -11.39 6.87
C ARG A 77 -9.27 -10.36 7.48
N GLN A 78 -9.22 -10.21 8.81
CA GLN A 78 -9.94 -9.13 9.48
C GLN A 78 -9.36 -7.78 9.07
N LEU A 79 -8.03 -7.61 9.09
CA LEU A 79 -7.36 -6.37 8.66
C LEU A 79 -7.70 -5.96 7.22
N ALA A 80 -7.90 -6.94 6.34
CA ALA A 80 -8.31 -6.74 4.94
C ALA A 80 -9.83 -6.49 4.77
N SER A 81 -10.62 -6.58 5.84
CA SER A 81 -12.06 -6.32 5.77
C SER A 81 -12.33 -4.83 5.53
N PRO A 82 -13.30 -4.48 4.66
CA PRO A 82 -13.76 -3.09 4.53
C PRO A 82 -14.11 -2.43 5.86
N SER A 83 -14.66 -3.21 6.81
CA SER A 83 -15.02 -2.70 8.14
C SER A 83 -13.82 -2.31 9.02
N SER A 84 -12.63 -2.82 8.73
CA SER A 84 -11.39 -2.47 9.46
C SER A 84 -10.79 -1.14 9.05
N PHE A 85 -11.26 -0.56 7.94
CA PHE A 85 -10.88 0.77 7.47
C PHE A 85 -11.78 1.89 8.07
N GLN A 86 -12.84 1.54 8.79
CA GLN A 86 -13.77 2.50 9.39
C GLN A 86 -14.33 2.03 10.74
N PRO A 87 -13.52 2.00 11.82
CA PRO A 87 -14.05 1.76 13.15
C PRO A 87 -14.95 2.93 13.58
N GLU A 88 -16.25 2.64 13.80
CA GLU A 88 -17.24 3.45 14.52
C GLU A 88 -17.24 4.97 14.25
N GLY A 89 -17.30 5.36 12.97
CA GLY A 89 -17.59 6.75 12.57
C GLY A 89 -16.38 7.65 12.37
N PHE A 90 -15.16 7.10 12.44
CA PHE A 90 -13.94 7.77 12.00
C PHE A 90 -13.37 7.04 10.77
N THR A 91 -12.92 7.81 9.78
CA THR A 91 -12.12 7.26 8.67
C THR A 91 -10.78 6.85 9.24
N CYS A 92 -10.55 5.54 9.41
CA CYS A 92 -9.22 5.07 9.76
C CYS A 92 -8.37 5.20 8.50
N PHE A 93 -7.32 6.01 8.52
CA PHE A 93 -6.49 6.29 7.33
C PHE A 93 -5.70 5.07 6.82
N GLY A 94 -5.89 3.92 7.47
CA GLY A 94 -5.30 2.64 7.09
C GLY A 94 -3.79 2.59 7.19
N ILE A 95 -3.20 3.53 7.93
CA ILE A 95 -1.76 3.67 8.13
C ILE A 95 -1.29 2.53 9.03
N ILE A 96 -0.25 1.81 8.59
CA ILE A 96 0.28 0.66 9.30
C ILE A 96 1.67 0.97 9.86
N TRP A 97 1.92 0.47 11.08
CA TRP A 97 3.26 0.25 11.60
C TRP A 97 3.65 -1.22 11.38
N LEU A 98 4.64 -1.46 10.54
CA LEU A 98 5.12 -2.80 10.20
C LEU A 98 6.50 -3.03 10.82
N ARG A 99 6.62 -4.03 11.69
CA ARG A 99 7.94 -4.49 12.15
C ARG A 99 8.44 -5.62 11.26
N THR A 100 9.63 -5.44 10.68
CA THR A 100 10.24 -6.42 9.77
C THR A 100 11.51 -7.08 10.26
N CYS A 101 12.04 -6.64 11.42
CA CYS A 101 13.24 -7.21 12.01
C CYS A 101 12.98 -7.70 13.44
N TYR A 102 13.36 -8.95 13.70
CA TYR A 102 13.15 -9.64 14.97
C TYR A 102 14.43 -10.23 15.55
N ASP A 103 15.59 -9.70 15.13
CA ASP A 103 16.90 -10.13 15.64
C ASP A 103 16.96 -10.04 17.18
N GLU A 104 17.78 -10.92 17.79
CA GLU A 104 17.96 -10.93 19.24
C GLU A 104 18.38 -9.55 19.76
N GLY A 105 17.71 -9.08 20.82
CA GLY A 105 17.97 -7.77 21.44
C GLY A 105 17.24 -6.58 20.81
N THR A 106 16.52 -6.76 19.69
CA THR A 106 15.77 -5.67 19.05
C THR A 106 14.46 -5.29 19.76
N ALA A 107 13.88 -6.19 20.55
CA ALA A 107 12.59 -5.98 21.21
C ALA A 107 12.55 -4.71 22.08
N GLY A 108 13.62 -4.44 22.84
CA GLY A 108 13.69 -3.22 23.66
C GLY A 108 13.82 -1.94 22.84
N ALA A 109 14.44 -2.01 21.65
CA ALA A 109 14.53 -0.86 20.74
C ALA A 109 13.19 -0.60 20.04
N HIS A 110 12.52 -1.66 19.60
CA HIS A 110 11.17 -1.56 19.02
C HIS A 110 10.17 -0.96 20.01
N GLN A 111 10.16 -1.42 21.28
CA GLN A 111 9.29 -0.82 22.30
C GLN A 111 9.56 0.67 22.52
N ARG A 112 10.81 1.12 22.42
CA ARG A 112 11.13 2.55 22.51
C ARG A 112 10.55 3.34 21.35
N LEU A 113 10.64 2.81 20.12
CA LEU A 113 10.05 3.44 18.95
C LEU A 113 8.52 3.58 19.09
N LEU A 114 7.84 2.53 19.58
CA LEU A 114 6.40 2.58 19.83
C LEU A 114 6.03 3.61 20.90
N ASN A 115 6.79 3.67 22.00
CA ASN A 115 6.54 4.66 23.06
C ASN A 115 6.72 6.11 22.58
N GLU A 116 7.52 6.34 21.53
CA GLU A 116 7.70 7.66 20.90
C GLU A 116 6.65 7.93 19.83
N LEU A 117 5.99 6.89 19.30
CA LEU A 117 4.94 7.03 18.31
C LEU A 117 3.71 7.64 18.97
N ASN A 118 3.20 8.72 18.39
CA ASN A 118 1.89 9.23 18.78
C ASN A 118 0.82 8.35 18.14
N GLU A 119 0.52 7.19 18.75
CA GLU A 119 -0.38 6.16 18.22
C GLU A 119 -1.76 6.71 17.85
N GLU A 120 -2.33 7.59 18.69
CA GLU A 120 -3.64 8.20 18.48
C GLU A 120 -3.71 9.04 17.19
N MET A 121 -2.60 9.69 16.82
CA MET A 121 -2.55 10.52 15.61
C MET A 121 -1.92 9.81 14.41
N ALA A 122 -1.07 8.81 14.62
CA ALA A 122 -0.30 8.16 13.55
C ALA A 122 -0.92 6.85 13.05
N LEU A 123 -1.60 6.11 13.92
CA LEU A 123 -2.17 4.78 13.62
C LEU A 123 -3.66 4.68 13.92
N GLU A 124 -4.19 5.55 14.77
CA GLU A 124 -5.59 5.67 15.23
C GLU A 124 -6.13 4.44 15.99
N VAL A 125 -5.59 3.24 15.77
CA VAL A 125 -6.04 1.97 16.33
C VAL A 125 -4.90 0.95 16.44
N ASP A 126 -4.79 0.26 17.58
CA ASP A 126 -3.75 -0.74 17.89
C ASP A 126 -3.62 -1.84 16.81
N GLN A 127 -4.73 -2.18 16.14
CA GLN A 127 -4.77 -3.19 15.07
C GLN A 127 -3.91 -2.85 13.85
N ASN A 128 -3.43 -1.60 13.73
CA ASN A 128 -2.52 -1.16 12.68
C ASN A 128 -1.04 -1.39 13.02
N ILE A 129 -0.72 -1.90 14.23
CA ILE A 129 0.62 -2.36 14.59
C ILE A 129 0.76 -3.83 14.22
N LEU A 130 1.60 -4.11 13.22
CA LEU A 130 1.93 -5.44 12.73
C LEU A 130 3.29 -5.87 13.30
N ASP A 131 3.24 -6.55 14.44
CA ASP A 131 4.39 -7.02 15.22
C ASP A 131 4.25 -8.52 15.55
N ASP A 132 4.57 -9.37 14.57
CA ASP A 132 4.60 -10.83 14.71
C ASP A 132 5.71 -11.41 13.82
N ALA A 133 6.74 -11.99 14.44
CA ALA A 133 7.90 -12.55 13.76
C ALA A 133 7.54 -13.68 12.79
N ALA A 134 6.51 -14.48 13.10
CA ALA A 134 6.12 -15.60 12.25
C ALA A 134 5.44 -15.12 10.95
N LEU A 135 4.93 -13.88 10.94
CA LEU A 135 4.15 -13.34 9.82
C LEU A 135 4.91 -12.28 9.04
N TYR A 136 5.73 -11.46 9.72
CA TYR A 136 6.23 -10.20 9.19
C TYR A 136 7.76 -10.06 9.22
N ASP A 137 8.52 -11.12 9.52
CA ASP A 137 9.99 -11.11 9.45
C ASP A 137 10.47 -11.09 7.99
N TYR A 138 10.31 -9.92 7.35
CA TYR A 138 10.63 -9.68 5.95
C TYR A 138 12.03 -9.11 5.74
N GLY A 139 12.74 -8.74 6.80
CA GLY A 139 13.99 -8.00 6.69
C GLY A 139 13.77 -6.68 5.94
N ASP A 140 14.48 -6.51 4.82
CA ASP A 140 14.41 -5.31 3.99
C ASP A 140 13.22 -5.34 3.01
N ASP A 141 12.62 -6.51 2.76
CA ASP A 141 11.54 -6.72 1.78
C ASP A 141 10.15 -6.39 2.35
N TRP A 142 9.99 -5.22 2.97
CA TRP A 142 8.75 -4.79 3.62
C TRP A 142 7.52 -4.84 2.71
N CYS A 143 7.70 -4.68 1.39
CA CYS A 143 6.62 -4.70 0.40
C CYS A 143 5.90 -6.06 0.31
N ARG A 144 6.48 -7.12 0.87
CA ARG A 144 5.82 -8.43 1.02
C ARG A 144 4.53 -8.36 1.84
N ILE A 145 4.32 -7.31 2.64
CA ILE A 145 3.04 -7.06 3.29
C ILE A 145 1.88 -7.02 2.29
N PHE A 146 2.11 -6.56 1.06
CA PHE A 146 1.08 -6.50 0.03
C PHE A 146 0.78 -7.85 -0.62
N GLU A 147 1.57 -8.90 -0.36
CA GLU A 147 1.16 -10.27 -0.73
C GLU A 147 0.06 -10.78 0.19
N VAL A 148 0.04 -10.30 1.44
CA VAL A 148 -0.88 -10.75 2.47
C VAL A 148 -1.95 -9.72 2.79
N VAL A 149 -1.82 -8.43 2.48
CA VAL A 149 -2.85 -7.39 2.68
C VAL A 149 -2.81 -6.33 1.55
N PRO A 150 -2.93 -6.71 0.26
CA PRO A 150 -3.00 -5.76 -0.85
C PRO A 150 -4.20 -4.83 -0.78
N GLU A 151 -5.18 -5.09 0.08
CA GLU A 151 -6.30 -4.19 0.37
C GLU A 151 -5.82 -2.84 0.94
N ARG A 152 -4.61 -2.76 1.50
CA ARG A 152 -3.97 -1.52 1.91
C ARG A 152 -3.38 -0.71 0.75
N LEU A 153 -3.32 -1.30 -0.45
CA LEU A 153 -3.04 -0.61 -1.71
C LEU A 153 -4.32 -0.07 -2.36
N PHE A 154 -5.42 0.09 -1.63
CA PHE A 154 -6.59 0.78 -2.16
C PHE A 154 -6.60 2.19 -1.58
N LYS A 155 -6.65 3.17 -2.47
CA LYS A 155 -6.81 4.56 -2.16
C LYS A 155 -8.25 4.68 -1.74
N GLU A 156 -8.44 4.94 -0.47
CA GLU A 156 -9.68 5.50 0.04
C GLU A 156 -9.76 6.92 -0.51
N THR A 157 -10.07 7.04 -1.79
CA THR A 157 -10.60 8.29 -2.29
C THR A 157 -11.91 8.48 -1.54
N LEU A 158 -11.90 9.43 -0.60
CA LEU A 158 -13.01 9.86 0.25
C LEU A 158 -14.35 10.07 -0.49
N ASP A 159 -14.35 10.10 -1.83
CA ASP A 159 -15.54 10.20 -2.68
C ASP A 159 -16.22 8.87 -3.04
N GLU A 160 -15.55 7.71 -2.97
CA GLU A 160 -16.05 6.45 -3.56
C GLU A 160 -16.69 5.48 -2.56
N MET A 161 -16.66 5.78 -1.25
CA MET A 161 -17.27 4.93 -0.21
C MET A 161 -18.67 5.38 0.19
N SER A 162 -19.51 5.79 -0.76
CA SER A 162 -20.93 5.42 -0.63
C SER A 162 -20.94 3.89 -0.53
N GLY A 163 -21.59 3.29 0.47
CA GLY A 163 -21.45 1.87 0.87
C GLY A 163 -21.85 0.79 -0.16
N GLU A 164 -21.69 1.07 -1.45
CA GLU A 164 -21.84 0.18 -2.59
C GLU A 164 -20.46 -0.33 -3.03
N MET A 165 -20.41 -1.59 -3.46
CA MET A 165 -19.18 -2.19 -4.01
C MET A 165 -18.74 -1.42 -5.27
N PRO A 166 -17.43 -1.19 -5.46
CA PRO A 166 -16.91 -0.52 -6.65
C PRO A 166 -17.48 -1.14 -7.93
N ASN A 167 -17.97 -0.30 -8.83
CA ASN A 167 -18.55 -0.66 -10.10
C ASN A 167 -17.65 -0.20 -11.28
N GLU A 168 -17.96 -0.62 -12.50
CA GLU A 168 -17.14 -0.28 -13.69
C GLU A 168 -17.05 1.23 -13.97
N LEU A 169 -17.97 2.05 -13.43
CA LEU A 169 -17.91 3.50 -13.49
C LEU A 169 -16.88 4.07 -12.51
N ASP A 170 -16.67 3.43 -11.36
CA ASP A 170 -15.68 3.85 -10.34
C ASP A 170 -14.24 3.59 -10.85
N ALA A 171 -14.06 2.53 -11.64
CA ALA A 171 -12.83 2.33 -12.41
C ALA A 171 -12.54 3.48 -13.40
N ARG A 172 -13.59 4.18 -13.87
CA ARG A 172 -13.46 5.33 -14.78
C ARG A 172 -13.29 6.66 -14.06
N THR A 173 -13.62 6.79 -12.77
CA THR A 173 -13.24 7.97 -11.96
C THR A 173 -11.75 7.97 -11.63
N THR A 174 -11.10 6.79 -11.57
CA THR A 174 -9.63 6.67 -11.53
C THR A 174 -8.95 7.36 -12.74
N ASP A 175 -9.64 7.48 -13.88
CA ASP A 175 -9.16 8.25 -15.04
C ASP A 175 -8.85 9.71 -14.66
N THR A 176 -9.41 10.25 -13.57
CA THR A 176 -9.13 11.62 -13.10
C THR A 176 -7.73 11.77 -12.48
N TYR A 177 -7.23 10.79 -11.73
CA TYR A 177 -5.87 10.83 -11.17
C TYR A 177 -4.84 10.49 -12.22
N GLU A 178 -5.08 9.47 -13.04
CA GLU A 178 -4.23 9.19 -14.19
C GLU A 178 -4.20 10.37 -15.17
N ALA A 179 -5.33 11.08 -15.33
CA ALA A 179 -5.39 12.32 -16.09
C ALA A 179 -4.58 13.44 -15.42
N ARG A 180 -4.63 13.62 -14.10
CA ARG A 180 -3.78 14.60 -13.38
C ARG A 180 -2.29 14.25 -13.52
N ILE A 181 -1.92 12.99 -13.34
CA ILE A 181 -0.56 12.50 -13.60
C ILE A 181 -0.16 12.81 -15.04
N ARG A 182 -1.04 12.54 -16.02
CA ARG A 182 -0.80 12.84 -17.44
C ARG A 182 -0.72 14.33 -17.75
N GLU A 183 -1.51 15.15 -17.07
CA GLU A 183 -1.53 16.61 -17.16
C GLU A 183 -0.22 17.20 -16.63
N GLU A 184 0.20 16.79 -15.42
CA GLU A 184 1.51 17.16 -14.86
C GLU A 184 2.63 16.74 -15.82
N LYS A 185 2.60 15.50 -16.35
CA LYS A 185 3.54 15.02 -17.38
C LYS A 185 3.59 15.89 -18.65
N GLN A 186 2.54 16.64 -18.94
CA GLN A 186 2.37 17.43 -20.15
C GLN A 186 2.53 18.94 -19.91
N ASP A 187 2.84 19.39 -18.69
CA ASP A 187 2.95 20.82 -18.37
C ASP A 187 3.96 21.52 -19.30
N PRO A 188 3.48 22.35 -20.26
CA PRO A 188 4.32 22.95 -21.30
C PRO A 188 5.16 24.13 -20.79
N ASP A 189 4.92 24.61 -19.56
CA ASP A 189 5.61 25.77 -19.00
C ASP A 189 6.91 25.42 -18.25
N ILE A 190 7.22 24.13 -18.07
CA ILE A 190 8.48 23.69 -17.45
C ILE A 190 9.56 23.60 -18.51
N ASN A 191 10.32 24.67 -18.68
CA ASN A 191 11.62 24.56 -19.33
C ASN A 191 12.62 23.91 -18.34
N ALA A 192 12.65 22.58 -18.33
CA ALA A 192 13.54 21.77 -17.50
C ALA A 192 15.03 22.19 -17.62
N ALA A 193 15.41 22.81 -18.73
CA ALA A 193 16.78 23.29 -18.97
C ALA A 193 17.11 24.64 -18.30
N SER A 194 16.14 25.39 -17.75
CA SER A 194 16.39 26.73 -17.19
C SER A 194 15.74 27.04 -15.85
N ASP A 195 14.75 26.27 -15.39
CA ASP A 195 14.09 26.51 -14.08
C ASP A 195 14.07 25.25 -13.21
N THR A 196 15.14 25.09 -12.43
CA THR A 196 15.31 23.95 -11.50
C THR A 196 14.27 23.94 -10.39
N LYS A 197 13.72 25.10 -10.01
CA LYS A 197 12.70 25.20 -8.96
C LYS A 197 11.34 24.75 -9.49
N ALA A 198 10.98 25.16 -10.70
CA ALA A 198 9.77 24.68 -11.37
C ALA A 198 9.83 23.17 -11.62
N LEU A 199 10.97 22.66 -12.10
CA LEU A 199 11.18 21.23 -12.31
C LEU A 199 11.06 20.42 -11.00
N SER A 200 11.66 20.91 -9.92
CA SER A 200 11.56 20.28 -8.60
C SER A 200 10.10 20.22 -8.12
N ARG A 201 9.36 21.33 -8.20
CA ARG A 201 7.95 21.39 -7.81
C ARG A 201 7.09 20.43 -8.62
N ALA A 202 7.26 20.40 -9.94
CA ALA A 202 6.52 19.48 -10.81
C ALA A 202 6.84 18.02 -10.51
N THR A 203 8.10 17.70 -10.21
CA THR A 203 8.50 16.34 -9.80
C THR A 203 7.87 15.95 -8.47
N ILE A 204 7.81 16.87 -7.51
CA ILE A 204 7.15 16.65 -6.21
C ILE A 204 5.65 16.41 -6.41
N ASN A 205 4.97 17.25 -7.18
CA ASN A 205 3.54 17.09 -7.49
C ASN A 205 3.26 15.77 -8.21
N PHE A 206 4.07 15.45 -9.22
CA PHE A 206 3.98 14.20 -9.96
C PHE A 206 4.10 12.97 -9.02
N HIS A 207 5.09 12.97 -8.13
CA HIS A 207 5.25 11.92 -7.12
C HIS A 207 4.04 11.86 -6.19
N PHE A 208 3.58 13.01 -5.68
CA PHE A 208 2.41 13.08 -4.79
C PHE A 208 1.18 12.45 -5.41
N TRP A 209 0.87 12.77 -6.68
CA TRP A 209 -0.27 12.17 -7.38
C TRP A 209 -0.11 10.68 -7.63
N ALA A 210 1.12 10.18 -7.70
CA ALA A 210 1.41 8.75 -7.82
C ALA A 210 1.32 8.00 -6.48
N VAL A 211 1.42 8.68 -5.34
CA VAL A 211 1.27 8.03 -4.03
C VAL A 211 -0.17 7.60 -3.83
N HIS A 212 -0.31 6.36 -3.39
CA HIS A 212 -1.59 5.75 -3.07
C HIS A 212 -1.83 5.72 -1.56
N ASN A 213 -0.80 5.40 -0.78
CA ASN A 213 -0.81 5.46 0.68
C ASN A 213 0.64 5.46 1.21
N TYR A 214 0.81 5.41 2.53
CA TYR A 214 2.09 5.31 3.19
C TYR A 214 2.06 4.34 4.38
N LEU A 215 3.23 3.90 4.82
CA LEU A 215 3.38 3.07 6.03
C LEU A 215 4.70 3.37 6.75
N PHE A 216 4.75 2.96 8.01
CA PHE A 216 5.97 3.00 8.83
C PHE A 216 6.59 1.61 8.91
N VAL A 217 7.89 1.51 8.70
CA VAL A 217 8.66 0.27 8.88
C VAL A 217 9.65 0.39 10.04
N ALA A 218 9.52 -0.53 10.99
CA ALA A 218 10.51 -0.80 12.03
C ALA A 218 11.41 -1.96 11.60
N ASP A 219 12.42 -1.62 10.79
CA ASP A 219 13.46 -2.52 10.32
C ASP A 219 14.72 -2.47 11.22
N ARG A 220 15.78 -3.18 10.82
CA ARG A 220 17.06 -3.17 11.56
C ARG A 220 17.62 -1.76 11.73
N VAL A 221 17.61 -0.96 10.67
CA VAL A 221 18.13 0.41 10.69
C VAL A 221 17.34 1.30 11.65
N ALA A 222 16.03 1.09 11.77
CA ALA A 222 15.20 1.82 12.72
C ALA A 222 15.63 1.56 14.17
N PHE A 223 16.02 0.33 14.51
CA PHE A 223 16.49 0.00 15.86
C PHE A 223 17.88 0.53 16.17
N GLU A 224 18.74 0.64 15.16
CA GLU A 224 20.09 1.20 15.31
C GLU A 224 20.06 2.73 15.43
N THR A 225 19.16 3.39 14.71
CA THR A 225 19.14 4.85 14.56
C THR A 225 18.07 5.55 15.39
N GLY A 226 17.07 4.81 15.90
CA GLY A 226 15.87 5.39 16.51
C GLY A 226 14.94 6.07 15.49
N ARG A 227 15.03 5.71 14.20
CA ARG A 227 14.24 6.34 13.14
C ARG A 227 13.52 5.31 12.26
N ALA A 228 12.21 5.30 12.33
CA ALA A 228 11.38 4.47 11.47
C ALA A 228 11.54 4.88 9.99
N LEU A 229 11.40 3.92 9.09
CA LEU A 229 11.27 4.21 7.66
C LEU A 229 9.82 4.62 7.39
N LEU A 230 9.61 5.84 6.92
CA LEU A 230 8.35 6.25 6.31
C LEU A 230 8.44 5.97 4.81
N VAL A 231 7.52 5.17 4.28
CA VAL A 231 7.47 4.84 2.86
C VAL A 231 6.17 5.32 2.27
N PHE A 232 6.26 6.14 1.22
CA PHE A 232 5.16 6.49 0.33
C PHE A 232 5.19 5.56 -0.87
N PHE A 233 4.10 4.85 -1.12
CA PHE A 233 4.03 3.84 -2.17
C PHE A 233 2.85 4.06 -3.11
N ASP A 234 2.99 3.53 -4.33
CA ASP A 234 1.96 3.60 -5.36
C ASP A 234 0.96 2.45 -5.26
N ASP A 235 0.04 2.37 -6.22
CA ASP A 235 -1.00 1.34 -6.27
C ASP A 235 -0.48 -0.07 -6.59
N CYS A 236 0.80 -0.24 -6.87
CA CYS A 236 1.46 -1.53 -7.03
C CYS A 236 2.42 -1.84 -5.88
N GLY A 237 2.48 -1.00 -4.85
CA GLY A 237 3.41 -1.15 -3.73
C GLY A 237 4.85 -0.78 -4.06
N ARG A 238 5.10 -0.08 -5.17
CA ARG A 238 6.43 0.45 -5.51
C ARG A 238 6.70 1.67 -4.65
N THR A 239 7.94 1.84 -4.23
CA THR A 239 8.35 3.03 -3.48
C THR A 239 8.32 4.23 -4.40
N VAL A 240 7.51 5.24 -4.08
CA VAL A 240 7.54 6.54 -4.72
C VAL A 240 8.62 7.40 -4.06
N ARG A 241 8.53 7.52 -2.73
CA ARG A 241 9.45 8.29 -1.88
C ARG A 241 9.59 7.62 -0.52
N GLN A 242 10.75 7.75 0.12
CA GLN A 242 10.97 7.24 1.47
C GLN A 242 11.89 8.12 2.31
N SER A 243 11.68 8.18 3.62
CA SER A 243 12.50 8.96 4.54
C SER A 243 12.63 8.29 5.90
N ARG A 244 13.69 8.63 6.65
CA ARG A 244 13.94 8.12 8.01
C ARG A 244 13.54 9.17 9.02
N ILE A 245 12.46 8.91 9.75
CA ILE A 245 11.84 9.89 10.64
C ILE A 245 11.81 9.39 12.08
N ARG A 246 11.79 10.30 13.03
CA ARG A 246 11.51 9.93 14.43
C ARG A 246 10.03 9.60 14.56
N PRO A 247 9.64 8.56 15.31
CA PRO A 247 8.23 8.19 15.48
C PRO A 247 7.36 9.34 16.01
N GLU A 248 7.93 10.22 16.85
CA GLU A 248 7.24 11.40 17.39
C GLU A 248 6.76 12.39 16.33
N LEU A 249 7.40 12.41 15.15
CA LEU A 249 7.02 13.24 14.02
C LEU A 249 5.90 12.60 13.18
N GLY A 250 5.50 11.36 13.46
CA GLY A 250 4.48 10.64 12.70
C GLY A 250 3.05 11.18 12.87
N GLY A 251 2.77 11.95 13.94
CA GLY A 251 1.42 12.40 14.29
C GLY A 251 0.73 13.30 13.25
N PRO A 252 1.38 14.34 12.69
CA PRO A 252 0.76 15.22 11.71
C PRO A 252 0.42 14.54 10.37
N PHE A 253 1.04 13.39 10.05
CA PHE A 253 0.92 12.77 8.73
C PHE A 253 -0.50 12.36 8.38
N ALA A 254 -1.29 11.86 9.34
CA ALA A 254 -2.67 11.50 9.09
C ALA A 254 -3.50 12.74 8.68
N GLY A 255 -3.32 13.85 9.38
CA GLY A 255 -3.94 15.14 9.06
C GLY A 255 -3.47 15.70 7.73
N ASP A 256 -2.15 15.78 7.52
CA ASP A 256 -1.55 16.32 6.29
C ASP A 256 -1.91 15.49 5.05
N TRP A 257 -2.05 14.17 5.23
CA TRP A 257 -2.55 13.25 4.20
C TRP A 257 -4.02 13.53 3.88
N PHE A 258 -4.87 13.66 4.90
CA PHE A 258 -6.29 13.97 4.74
C PHE A 258 -6.51 15.34 4.08
N GLU A 259 -5.73 16.35 4.47
CA GLU A 259 -5.79 17.70 3.90
C GLU A 259 -5.16 17.77 2.50
N GLY A 260 -4.46 16.72 2.05
CA GLY A 260 -3.83 16.64 0.73
C GLY A 260 -2.58 17.51 0.60
N ILE A 261 -1.95 17.87 1.71
CA ILE A 261 -0.80 18.78 1.78
C ILE A 261 0.52 18.06 2.09
N ILE A 262 0.53 16.73 2.12
CA ILE A 262 1.73 15.95 2.45
C ILE A 262 2.95 16.29 1.57
N HIS A 263 2.70 16.70 0.32
CA HIS A 263 3.72 17.10 -0.65
C HIS A 263 4.45 18.41 -0.28
N GLU A 264 3.97 19.14 0.72
CA GLU A 264 4.59 20.34 1.28
C GLU A 264 5.48 20.03 2.50
N THR A 265 5.42 18.81 3.05
CA THR A 265 6.21 18.41 4.22
C THR A 265 7.67 18.12 3.86
N ASN A 266 8.60 18.36 4.80
CA ASN A 266 10.01 18.07 4.56
C ASN A 266 10.25 16.57 4.38
N GLU A 267 9.52 15.75 5.11
CA GLU A 267 9.61 14.30 5.10
C GLU A 267 9.18 13.68 3.76
N PHE A 268 8.42 14.43 2.95
CA PHE A 268 8.12 14.09 1.55
C PHE A 268 9.09 14.78 0.57
N VAL A 269 9.28 16.09 0.70
CA VAL A 269 10.07 16.90 -0.24
C VAL A 269 11.53 16.45 -0.28
N GLU A 270 12.13 16.22 0.89
CA GLU A 270 13.53 15.80 1.06
C GLU A 270 13.71 14.27 1.04
N ALA A 271 12.60 13.52 0.88
CA ALA A 271 12.63 12.07 0.81
C ALA A 271 13.48 11.55 -0.35
N GLU A 272 14.11 10.40 -0.13
CA GLU A 272 14.74 9.64 -1.20
C GLU A 272 13.68 9.18 -2.20
N ILE A 273 13.94 9.40 -3.49
CA ILE A 273 13.04 8.98 -4.58
C ILE A 273 13.27 7.48 -4.84
N GLY A 274 12.20 6.71 -4.91
CA GLY A 274 12.28 5.29 -5.23
C GLY A 274 12.81 5.06 -6.66
N PRO A 275 13.48 3.92 -6.90
CA PRO A 275 14.22 3.68 -8.14
C PRO A 275 13.35 3.73 -9.40
N ASP A 276 12.11 3.25 -9.33
CA ASP A 276 11.15 3.30 -10.44
C ASP A 276 10.71 4.73 -10.80
N TYR A 277 10.80 5.66 -9.84
CA TYR A 277 10.36 7.05 -9.96
C TYR A 277 11.51 8.02 -10.25
N LEU A 278 12.76 7.54 -10.29
CA LEU A 278 13.88 8.32 -10.78
C LEU A 278 13.69 8.65 -12.28
N PRO A 279 14.28 9.75 -12.79
CA PRO A 279 14.28 10.01 -14.23
C PRO A 279 14.86 8.84 -15.02
N GLY A 280 14.12 8.39 -16.04
CA GLY A 280 14.45 7.18 -16.82
C GLY A 280 14.00 5.86 -16.18
N GLY A 281 13.46 5.89 -14.97
CA GLY A 281 12.77 4.76 -14.34
C GLY A 281 11.43 4.44 -15.03
N THR A 282 10.88 3.27 -14.72
CA THR A 282 9.62 2.77 -15.33
C THR A 282 8.43 3.70 -15.09
N CYS A 283 8.47 4.45 -13.98
CA CYS A 283 7.43 5.35 -13.51
C CYS A 283 7.94 6.77 -13.33
N GLY A 284 9.17 7.05 -13.75
CA GLY A 284 9.82 8.33 -13.60
C GLY A 284 9.09 9.46 -14.31
N PRO A 285 9.33 10.70 -13.89
CA PRO A 285 8.83 11.86 -14.60
C PRO A 285 9.43 11.91 -16.03
N PRO A 286 8.70 12.44 -17.01
CA PRO A 286 9.13 12.48 -18.41
C PRO A 286 10.22 13.52 -18.67
N TYR A 287 10.55 14.34 -17.67
CA TYR A 287 11.56 15.39 -17.79
C TYR A 287 12.96 14.77 -17.73
N ALA A 288 13.79 15.10 -18.71
CA ALA A 288 15.22 14.82 -18.61
C ALA A 288 15.82 15.76 -17.55
N MET A 289 16.51 15.19 -16.55
CA MET A 289 17.39 15.95 -15.65
C MET A 289 18.68 16.35 -16.36
#